data_AF-A0A5J6MRZ0-F1
#
_entry.id   AF-A0A5J6MRZ0-F1
#
_cell.length_a   1.000
_cell.length_b   1.000
_cell.length_c   1.000
_cell.angle_alpha   90.00
_cell.angle_beta   90.00
_cell.angle_gamma   90.00
#
_symmetry.space_group_name_H-M   'P 1'
#
loop_
_entity.id
_entity.type
_entity.pdbx_description
1 polymer ?
#
loop_
_entity_poly.entity_id
_entity_poly.type
_entity_poly.pdbx_seq_one_letter_code
_entity_poly.pdbx_strand_id
1 'polypeptide(L)'
;MRHPRRARNIALGIFIFGLIALPGAVLIPDHSIPTAWHTALFIAGLMSLLLGGAFALHQHLDMRAHERLLRGEGLVARWRIDPLAWQAFLGLNRQASAEQGALANQLRLVKEAPPEGIEIIVAQDGVLVGGDFQPVPFRGTPRVENVSRLRNDQSACIELNLFYPAVRYTPTRLALRFPIPVGAEDLAAKLVAHYQASELATRGKPGIAFRKPKLFRNISLIIALLCAASFVGGLLLKDNRELGDLPLFMAVIGAVAGIGAVLLLLIVQIKLTLDRKAEG
;
A
#
# COMPACT_ATOMS: atom_id res chain seq x y z
N MET A 1 4.85 -10.78 0.46
CA MET A 1 5.09 -10.55 1.90
C MET A 1 4.98 -11.87 2.66
N ARG A 2 6.06 -12.31 3.33
CA ARG A 2 6.10 -13.59 4.08
C ARG A 2 5.46 -13.53 5.47
N HIS A 3 5.44 -12.36 6.12
CA HIS A 3 4.97 -12.23 7.52
C HIS A 3 4.01 -11.02 7.71
N PRO A 4 2.79 -11.06 7.14
CA PRO A 4 1.81 -9.97 7.26
C PRO A 4 1.51 -9.59 8.71
N ARG A 5 1.39 -10.59 9.60
CA ARG A 5 1.10 -10.37 11.02
C ARG A 5 2.19 -9.55 11.73
N ARG A 6 3.46 -9.82 11.42
CA ARG A 6 4.59 -9.09 12.02
C ARG A 6 4.60 -7.63 11.54
N ALA A 7 4.40 -7.41 10.25
CA ALA A 7 4.33 -6.06 9.67
C ALA A 7 3.18 -5.24 10.30
N ARG A 8 1.99 -5.85 10.42
CA ARG A 8 0.85 -5.25 11.13
C ARG A 8 1.19 -4.91 12.58
N ASN A 9 1.78 -5.83 13.33
CA ASN A 9 2.10 -5.61 14.74
C ASN A 9 3.13 -4.49 14.93
N ILE A 10 4.13 -4.39 14.06
CA ILE A 10 5.09 -3.28 14.08
C ILE A 10 4.39 -1.96 13.82
N ALA A 11 3.54 -1.88 12.78
CA ALA A 11 2.78 -0.68 12.47
C ALA A 11 1.82 -0.28 13.60
N LEU A 12 1.17 -1.26 14.23
CA LEU A 12 0.32 -1.05 15.40
C LEU A 12 1.13 -0.55 16.61
N GLY A 13 2.34 -1.08 16.82
CA GLY A 13 3.24 -0.59 17.88
C GLY A 13 3.62 0.88 17.68
N ILE A 14 3.94 1.29 16.44
CA ILE A 14 4.18 2.69 16.09
C ILE A 14 2.93 3.54 16.33
N PHE A 15 1.75 3.04 15.92
CA PHE A 15 0.48 3.73 16.18
C PHE A 15 0.20 3.93 17.67
N ILE A 16 0.41 2.89 18.48
CA ILE A 16 0.24 2.93 19.95
C ILE A 16 1.26 3.89 20.58
N PHE A 17 2.51 3.88 20.12
CA PHE A 17 3.49 4.89 20.53
C PHE A 17 2.97 6.30 20.24
N GLY A 18 2.38 6.55 19.07
CA GLY A 18 1.72 7.82 18.76
C GLY A 18 0.59 8.18 19.72
N LEU A 19 -0.27 7.21 20.06
CA LEU A 19 -1.38 7.38 21.01
C LEU A 19 -0.90 7.71 22.44
N ILE A 20 0.30 7.28 22.84
CA ILE A 20 0.87 7.55 24.17
C ILE A 20 1.71 8.83 24.17
N ALA A 21 2.61 8.97 23.19
CA ALA A 21 3.55 10.07 23.10
C ALA A 21 2.85 11.42 22.86
N LEU A 22 1.77 11.43 22.07
CA LEU A 22 1.06 12.68 21.76
C LEU A 22 0.37 13.28 23.00
N PRO A 23 -0.45 12.54 23.78
CA PRO A 23 -0.94 13.04 25.07
C PRO A 23 0.17 13.28 26.07
N GLY A 24 1.19 12.41 26.12
CA GLY A 24 2.33 12.57 27.01
C GLY A 24 3.05 13.90 26.82
N ALA A 25 3.27 14.32 25.57
CA ALA A 25 3.88 15.61 25.26
C ALA A 25 3.08 16.82 25.76
N VAL A 26 1.76 16.67 25.95
CA VAL A 26 0.85 17.71 26.44
C VAL A 26 0.68 17.65 27.96
N LEU A 27 0.77 16.45 28.56
CA LEU A 27 0.54 16.23 29.99
C LEU A 27 1.80 16.39 30.85
N ILE A 28 2.98 16.28 30.25
CA ILE A 28 4.26 16.52 30.95
C ILE A 28 4.36 18.03 31.27
N PRO A 29 4.69 18.44 32.51
CA PRO A 29 4.83 19.85 32.84
C PRO A 29 6.02 20.52 32.15
N ASP A 30 5.86 21.76 31.68
CA ASP A 30 6.86 22.49 30.88
C ASP A 30 8.24 22.66 31.56
N HIS A 31 8.29 22.60 32.89
CA HIS A 31 9.53 22.71 33.67
C HIS A 31 10.31 21.39 33.80
N SER A 32 9.69 20.26 33.44
CA SER A 32 10.26 18.93 33.68
C SER A 32 11.20 18.47 32.56
N ILE A 33 10.98 18.95 31.33
CA ILE A 33 11.88 18.70 30.20
C ILE A 33 12.03 19.97 29.34
N PRO A 34 13.18 20.17 28.66
CA PRO A 34 13.36 21.31 27.77
C PRO A 34 12.30 21.36 26.64
N THR A 35 11.88 22.56 26.24
CA THR A 35 10.86 22.80 25.20
C THR A 35 11.15 22.08 23.87
N ALA A 36 12.44 21.94 23.52
CA ALA A 36 12.85 21.20 22.34
C ALA A 36 12.42 19.72 22.39
N TRP A 37 12.48 19.10 23.58
CA TRP A 37 12.04 17.72 23.80
C TRP A 37 10.51 17.60 23.79
N HIS A 38 9.78 18.57 24.35
CA HIS A 38 8.32 18.64 24.20
C HIS A 38 7.91 18.65 22.73
N THR A 39 8.51 19.54 21.95
CA THR A 39 8.24 19.69 20.52
C THR A 39 8.58 18.42 19.75
N ALA A 40 9.74 17.81 20.03
CA ALA A 40 10.16 16.58 19.39
C ALA A 40 9.23 15.41 19.70
N LEU A 41 8.84 15.23 20.97
CA LEU A 41 7.95 14.16 21.41
C LEU A 41 6.57 14.31 20.77
N PHE A 42 6.08 15.55 20.67
CA PHE A 42 4.82 15.86 20.03
C PHE A 42 4.82 15.55 18.53
N ILE A 43 5.83 16.01 17.79
CA ILE A 43 5.97 15.73 16.35
C ILE A 43 6.11 14.21 16.11
N ALA A 44 6.93 13.54 16.91
CA ALA A 44 7.11 12.10 16.84
C ALA A 44 5.79 11.36 17.12
N GLY A 45 5.05 11.79 18.15
CA GLY A 45 3.73 11.25 18.49
C GLY A 45 2.72 11.42 17.35
N LEU A 46 2.62 12.63 16.79
CA LEU A 46 1.71 12.93 15.69
C LEU A 46 2.04 12.12 14.43
N MET A 47 3.32 12.09 14.02
CA MET A 47 3.75 11.33 12.85
C MET A 47 3.52 9.82 13.04
N SER A 48 3.81 9.31 14.24
CA SER A 48 3.58 7.90 14.58
C SER A 48 2.10 7.55 14.58
N LEU A 49 1.24 8.45 15.04
CA LEU A 49 -0.22 8.28 15.01
C LEU A 49 -0.74 8.23 13.57
N LEU A 50 -0.38 9.22 12.75
CA LEU A 50 -0.89 9.33 11.37
C LEU A 50 -0.34 8.22 10.48
N LEU A 51 0.99 8.08 10.42
CA LEU A 51 1.63 7.10 9.56
C LEU A 51 1.44 5.68 10.11
N GLY A 52 1.66 5.48 11.40
CA GLY A 52 1.46 4.18 12.04
C GLY A 52 0.04 3.67 11.89
N GLY A 53 -0.97 4.54 12.07
CA GLY A 53 -2.37 4.18 11.88
C GLY A 53 -2.71 3.80 10.43
N ALA A 54 -2.26 4.60 9.45
CA ALA A 54 -2.46 4.31 8.03
C ALA A 54 -1.77 3.00 7.60
N PHE A 55 -0.52 2.79 8.02
CA PHE A 55 0.21 1.55 7.76
C PHE A 55 -0.45 0.36 8.48
N ALA A 56 -0.89 0.51 9.74
CA ALA A 56 -1.53 -0.56 10.48
C ALA A 56 -2.83 -1.00 9.81
N LEU A 57 -3.64 -0.04 9.33
CA LEU A 57 -4.86 -0.35 8.57
C LEU A 57 -4.53 -1.09 7.27
N HIS A 58 -3.58 -0.59 6.48
CA HIS A 58 -3.18 -1.23 5.23
C HIS A 58 -2.68 -2.67 5.46
N GLN A 59 -1.77 -2.87 6.42
CA GLN A 59 -1.24 -4.18 6.78
C GLN A 59 -2.30 -5.10 7.38
N HIS A 60 -3.31 -4.55 8.06
CA HIS A 60 -4.45 -5.32 8.56
C HIS A 60 -5.31 -5.87 7.42
N LEU A 61 -5.54 -5.09 6.36
CA LEU A 61 -6.27 -5.55 5.18
C LEU A 61 -5.50 -6.67 4.46
N ASP A 62 -4.20 -6.50 4.25
CA ASP A 62 -3.34 -7.52 3.64
C ASP A 62 -3.30 -8.81 4.47
N MET A 63 -3.23 -8.68 5.79
CA MET A 63 -3.30 -9.82 6.70
C MET A 63 -4.65 -10.54 6.60
N ARG A 64 -5.77 -9.81 6.58
CA ARG A 64 -7.10 -10.41 6.43
C ARG A 64 -7.23 -11.14 5.09
N ALA A 65 -6.73 -10.56 4.00
CA ALA A 65 -6.71 -11.20 2.68
C ALA A 65 -5.89 -12.50 2.72
N HIS A 66 -4.70 -12.47 3.31
CA HIS A 66 -3.87 -13.65 3.50
C HIS A 66 -4.57 -14.73 4.33
N GLU A 67 -5.20 -14.37 5.46
CA GLU A 67 -5.91 -15.34 6.30
C GLU A 67 -7.14 -15.94 5.60
N ARG A 68 -7.87 -15.15 4.80
CA ARG A 68 -8.96 -15.65 3.96
C ARG A 68 -8.46 -16.66 2.93
N LEU A 69 -7.34 -16.35 2.25
CA LEU A 69 -6.71 -17.25 1.29
C LEU A 69 -6.31 -18.57 1.95
N LEU A 70 -5.71 -18.54 3.15
CA LEU A 70 -5.33 -19.75 3.88
C LEU A 70 -6.54 -20.60 4.29
N ARG A 71 -7.71 -20.00 4.50
CA ARG A 71 -8.98 -20.71 4.73
C ARG A 71 -9.64 -21.23 3.45
N GLY A 72 -9.08 -20.93 2.27
CA GLY A 72 -9.65 -21.30 0.97
C GLY A 72 -10.79 -20.40 0.51
N GLU A 73 -11.02 -19.26 1.17
CA GLU A 73 -12.06 -18.31 0.77
C GLU A 73 -11.67 -17.58 -0.51
N GLY A 74 -12.57 -17.55 -1.50
CA GLY A 74 -12.32 -16.88 -2.78
C GLY A 74 -11.23 -17.54 -3.61
N LEU A 75 -11.01 -18.85 -3.44
CA LEU A 75 -10.04 -19.62 -4.22
C LEU A 75 -10.40 -19.62 -5.71
N VAL A 76 -9.45 -19.23 -6.56
CA VAL A 76 -9.55 -19.32 -8.02
C VAL A 76 -8.90 -20.61 -8.50
N ALA A 77 -7.69 -20.91 -8.01
CA ALA A 77 -6.97 -22.12 -8.35
C ALA A 77 -5.91 -22.45 -7.28
N ARG A 78 -5.56 -23.74 -7.15
CA ARG A 78 -4.49 -24.24 -6.29
C ARG A 78 -3.79 -25.39 -6.99
N TRP A 79 -2.47 -25.36 -7.04
CA TRP A 79 -1.65 -26.44 -7.58
C TRP A 79 -0.28 -26.46 -6.92
N ARG A 80 0.52 -27.47 -7.27
CA ARG A 80 1.87 -27.63 -6.79
C ARG A 80 2.82 -27.80 -7.97
N ILE A 81 4.00 -27.22 -7.85
CA ILE A 81 5.08 -27.30 -8.85
C ILE A 81 6.22 -28.07 -8.21
N ASP A 82 6.68 -29.14 -8.88
CA ASP A 82 7.80 -29.94 -8.43
C ASP A 82 9.14 -29.17 -8.55
N PRO A 83 10.23 -29.66 -7.94
CA PRO A 83 11.51 -28.97 -7.97
C PRO A 83 12.10 -28.75 -9.36
N LEU A 84 11.90 -29.68 -10.30
CA LEU A 84 12.45 -29.57 -11.65
C LEU A 84 11.72 -28.47 -12.42
N ALA A 85 10.38 -28.47 -12.36
CA ALA A 85 9.56 -27.42 -12.96
C ALA A 85 9.83 -26.04 -12.33
N TRP A 86 10.13 -25.97 -11.02
CA TRP A 86 10.55 -24.72 -10.39
C TRP A 86 11.88 -24.19 -10.94
N GLN A 87 12.88 -25.05 -11.15
CA GLN A 87 14.16 -24.64 -11.76
C GLN A 87 13.98 -24.14 -13.19
N ALA A 88 13.14 -24.81 -13.98
CA ALA A 88 12.79 -24.36 -15.33
C ALA A 88 12.13 -22.97 -15.30
N PHE A 89 11.23 -22.73 -14.35
CA PHE A 89 10.63 -21.41 -14.12
C PHE A 89 11.65 -20.35 -13.71
N LEU A 90 12.63 -20.65 -12.85
CA LEU A 90 13.70 -19.71 -12.52
C LEU A 90 14.53 -19.33 -13.75
N GLY A 91 14.72 -20.27 -14.69
CA GLY A 91 15.30 -20.01 -16.01
C GLY A 91 14.46 -19.02 -16.82
N LEU A 92 13.17 -19.32 -17.02
CA LEU A 92 12.23 -18.46 -17.75
C LEU A 92 12.12 -17.05 -17.13
N ASN A 93 12.05 -16.95 -15.80
CA ASN A 93 12.00 -15.67 -15.10
C ASN A 93 13.28 -14.84 -15.32
N ARG A 94 14.47 -15.48 -15.35
CA ARG A 94 15.74 -14.78 -15.65
C ARG A 94 15.76 -14.27 -17.08
N GLN A 95 15.29 -15.06 -18.05
CA GLN A 95 15.16 -14.65 -19.44
C GLN A 95 14.25 -13.42 -19.56
N ALA A 96 13.03 -13.50 -19.02
CA ALA A 96 12.08 -12.40 -19.03
C ALA A 96 12.60 -11.15 -18.31
N SER A 97 13.42 -11.31 -17.26
CA SER A 97 14.01 -10.18 -16.53
C SER A 97 15.22 -9.55 -17.24
N ALA A 98 15.79 -10.21 -18.25
CA ALA A 98 16.92 -9.70 -19.03
C ALA A 98 16.49 -8.89 -20.25
N GLU A 99 15.20 -8.91 -20.61
CA GLU A 99 14.67 -8.14 -21.73
C GLU A 99 14.73 -6.62 -21.47
N GLN A 100 14.90 -5.84 -22.55
CA GLN A 100 14.93 -4.39 -22.43
C GLN A 100 13.59 -3.85 -21.94
N GLY A 101 13.60 -3.10 -20.83
CA GLY A 101 12.38 -2.59 -20.20
C GLY A 101 11.65 -3.60 -19.31
N ALA A 102 12.26 -4.76 -19.05
CA ALA A 102 11.67 -5.76 -18.16
C ALA A 102 11.39 -5.20 -16.76
N LEU A 103 10.22 -5.54 -16.22
CA LEU A 103 9.86 -5.22 -14.85
C LEU A 103 10.47 -6.25 -13.88
N ALA A 104 10.95 -5.77 -12.74
CA ALA A 104 11.46 -6.63 -11.68
C ALA A 104 10.34 -7.51 -11.11
N ASN A 105 10.63 -8.80 -10.88
CA ASN A 105 9.66 -9.70 -10.28
C ASN A 105 9.44 -9.34 -8.79
N GLN A 106 8.19 -9.15 -8.41
CA GLN A 106 7.77 -8.82 -7.05
C GLN A 106 7.90 -10.01 -6.09
N LEU A 107 7.85 -11.24 -6.60
CA LEU A 107 8.02 -12.43 -5.76
C LEU A 107 9.45 -12.58 -5.28
N ARG A 108 9.61 -12.91 -4.00
CA ARG A 108 10.91 -13.32 -3.46
C ARG A 108 11.15 -14.80 -3.74
N LEU A 109 11.63 -15.07 -4.95
CA LEU A 109 11.92 -16.42 -5.43
C LEU A 109 12.97 -17.13 -4.56
N VAL A 110 12.67 -18.35 -4.14
CA VAL A 110 13.65 -19.25 -3.52
C VAL A 110 14.51 -19.90 -4.61
N LYS A 111 15.82 -20.03 -4.35
CA LYS A 111 16.77 -20.60 -5.31
C LYS A 111 16.53 -22.09 -5.55
N GLU A 112 16.13 -22.79 -4.50
CA GLU A 112 15.88 -24.23 -4.52
C GLU A 112 14.49 -24.48 -3.94
N ALA A 113 13.72 -25.32 -4.64
CA ALA A 113 12.42 -25.78 -4.17
C ALA A 113 12.64 -26.95 -3.20
N PRO A 114 11.84 -27.04 -2.11
CA PRO A 114 11.92 -28.19 -1.22
C PRO A 114 11.41 -29.46 -1.93
N PRO A 115 11.76 -30.68 -1.46
CA PRO A 115 11.42 -31.94 -2.14
C PRO A 115 9.93 -32.12 -2.40
N GLU A 116 9.09 -31.66 -1.46
CA GLU A 116 7.65 -31.69 -1.60
C GLU A 116 7.15 -30.79 -2.76
N GLY A 117 7.95 -29.85 -3.26
CA GLY A 117 7.59 -28.88 -4.28
C GLY A 117 7.05 -27.56 -3.69
N ILE A 118 6.73 -26.60 -4.55
CA ILE A 118 6.19 -25.30 -4.17
C ILE A 118 4.70 -25.24 -4.43
N GLU A 119 3.93 -24.96 -3.38
CA GLU A 119 2.51 -24.72 -3.49
C GLU A 119 2.22 -23.31 -4.02
N ILE A 120 1.28 -23.24 -4.96
CA ILE A 120 0.76 -21.99 -5.53
C ILE A 120 -0.74 -21.95 -5.32
N ILE A 121 -1.21 -20.87 -4.68
CA ILE A 121 -2.62 -20.61 -4.42
C ILE A 121 -2.97 -19.26 -5.02
N VAL A 122 -3.95 -19.23 -5.90
CA VAL A 122 -4.51 -18.01 -6.47
C VAL A 122 -5.91 -17.81 -5.90
N ALA A 123 -6.14 -16.65 -5.28
CA ALA A 123 -7.43 -16.21 -4.80
C ALA A 123 -7.87 -14.93 -5.51
N GLN A 124 -9.11 -14.50 -5.29
CA GLN A 124 -9.69 -13.31 -5.89
C GLN A 124 -8.93 -12.00 -5.59
N ASP A 125 -8.18 -11.96 -4.50
CA ASP A 125 -7.48 -10.77 -4.00
C ASP A 125 -5.98 -10.98 -3.76
N GLY A 126 -5.40 -12.09 -4.23
CA GLY A 126 -3.96 -12.28 -4.14
C GLY A 126 -3.47 -13.65 -4.58
N VAL A 127 -2.14 -13.77 -4.59
CA VAL A 127 -1.42 -14.99 -4.95
C VAL A 127 -0.47 -15.36 -3.81
N LEU A 128 -0.46 -16.63 -3.40
CA LEU A 128 0.50 -17.19 -2.47
C LEU A 128 1.40 -18.15 -3.23
N VAL A 129 2.72 -17.90 -3.23
CA VAL A 129 3.73 -18.79 -3.84
C VAL A 129 4.74 -19.17 -2.79
N GLY A 130 4.77 -20.45 -2.39
CA GLY A 130 5.76 -20.94 -1.43
C GLY A 130 5.79 -20.15 -0.11
N GLY A 131 4.63 -19.71 0.36
CA GLY A 131 4.49 -18.88 1.58
C GLY A 131 4.73 -17.37 1.39
N ASP A 132 5.05 -16.90 0.18
CA ASP A 132 5.13 -15.48 -0.13
C ASP A 132 3.80 -14.96 -0.71
N PHE A 133 3.03 -14.24 0.12
CA PHE A 133 1.73 -13.71 -0.26
C PHE A 133 1.86 -12.36 -0.96
N GLN A 134 1.31 -12.23 -2.17
CA GLN A 134 1.29 -11.00 -2.94
C GLN A 134 -0.18 -10.56 -3.11
N PRO A 135 -0.59 -9.44 -2.49
CA PRO A 135 -1.94 -8.93 -2.66
C PRO A 135 -2.12 -8.43 -4.10
N VAL A 136 -3.18 -8.91 -4.75
CA VAL A 136 -3.58 -8.52 -6.11
C VAL A 136 -5.09 -8.32 -6.08
N PRO A 137 -5.56 -7.20 -5.50
CA PRO A 137 -6.99 -6.98 -5.32
C PRO A 137 -7.66 -6.78 -6.68
N PHE A 138 -8.83 -7.41 -6.87
CA PHE A 138 -9.66 -7.21 -8.08
C PHE A 138 -9.92 -5.72 -8.40
N ARG A 139 -10.00 -4.88 -7.36
CA ARG A 139 -9.99 -3.42 -7.45
C ARG A 139 -9.14 -2.85 -6.33
N GLY A 140 -8.10 -2.11 -6.67
CA GLY A 140 -7.28 -1.45 -5.64
C GLY A 140 -5.88 -1.14 -6.11
N THR A 141 -4.96 -1.17 -5.14
CA THR A 141 -3.51 -1.08 -5.35
C THR A 141 -2.90 -2.40 -4.85
N PRO A 142 -2.02 -3.06 -5.61
CA PRO A 142 -1.64 -2.73 -7.00
C PRO A 142 -2.79 -2.84 -7.98
N ARG A 143 -2.65 -2.14 -9.12
CA ARG A 143 -3.51 -2.34 -10.29
C ARG A 143 -2.84 -3.30 -11.24
N VAL A 144 -3.61 -4.20 -11.84
CA VAL A 144 -3.16 -5.00 -12.97
C VAL A 144 -3.27 -4.13 -14.22
N GLU A 145 -2.15 -3.80 -14.86
CA GLU A 145 -2.10 -3.05 -16.14
C GLU A 145 -2.06 -3.97 -17.36
N ASN A 146 -1.48 -5.17 -17.21
CA ASN A 146 -1.40 -6.17 -18.27
C ASN A 146 -1.34 -7.57 -17.64
N VAL A 147 -1.91 -8.54 -18.34
CA VAL A 147 -1.81 -9.96 -18.03
C VAL A 147 -1.29 -10.68 -19.28
N SER A 148 -0.16 -11.34 -19.14
CA SER A 148 0.44 -12.12 -20.21
C SER A 148 0.75 -13.54 -19.73
N ARG A 149 0.90 -14.43 -20.70
CA ARG A 149 1.39 -15.78 -20.46
C ARG A 149 2.76 -15.91 -21.13
N LEU A 150 3.77 -16.25 -20.35
CA LEU A 150 5.09 -16.54 -20.88
C LEU A 150 5.28 -18.06 -20.93
N ARG A 151 5.92 -18.55 -21.99
CA ARG A 151 6.20 -19.98 -22.17
C ARG A 151 7.50 -20.19 -22.95
N ASN A 152 8.18 -21.27 -22.62
CA ASN A 152 9.18 -21.93 -23.45
C ASN A 152 8.90 -23.44 -23.44
N ASP A 153 9.80 -24.25 -23.99
CA ASP A 153 9.60 -25.69 -24.11
C ASP A 153 9.57 -26.42 -22.76
N GLN A 154 10.12 -25.82 -21.70
CA GLN A 154 10.32 -26.45 -20.39
C GLN A 154 9.46 -25.85 -19.27
N SER A 155 8.89 -24.67 -19.47
CA SER A 155 8.19 -23.92 -18.42
C SER A 155 7.14 -22.99 -19.01
N ALA A 156 6.09 -22.74 -18.24
CA ALA A 156 5.11 -21.69 -18.49
C ALA A 156 4.81 -20.92 -17.20
N CYS A 157 4.50 -19.63 -17.32
CA CYS A 157 4.10 -18.80 -16.20
C CYS A 157 3.06 -17.75 -16.58
N ILE A 158 2.34 -17.27 -15.58
CA ILE A 158 1.51 -16.06 -15.69
C ILE A 158 2.38 -14.88 -15.27
N GLU A 159 2.36 -13.81 -16.07
CA GLU A 159 2.97 -12.53 -15.73
C GLU A 159 1.88 -11.46 -15.60
N LEU A 160 1.85 -10.80 -14.45
CA LEU A 160 1.00 -9.64 -14.21
C LEU A 160 1.88 -8.39 -14.12
N ASN A 161 1.62 -7.38 -14.94
CA ASN A 161 2.26 -6.07 -14.78
C ASN A 161 1.45 -5.27 -13.77
N LEU A 162 2.07 -5.02 -12.62
CA LEU A 162 1.45 -4.38 -11.46
C LEU A 162 1.89 -2.93 -11.36
N PHE A 163 0.93 -2.03 -11.30
CA PHE A 163 1.14 -0.60 -11.09
C PHE A 163 0.78 -0.20 -9.66
N TYR A 164 1.79 0.33 -8.97
CA TYR A 164 1.66 0.97 -7.67
C TYR A 164 1.64 2.49 -7.88
N PRO A 165 0.48 3.17 -7.69
CA PRO A 165 0.44 4.62 -7.69
C PRO A 165 1.38 5.13 -6.60
N ALA A 166 2.15 6.17 -6.92
CA ALA A 166 3.22 6.70 -6.08
C ALA A 166 2.77 6.88 -4.62
N VAL A 167 3.36 6.10 -3.70
CA VAL A 167 3.25 6.34 -2.25
C VAL A 167 4.30 7.35 -1.79
N ARG A 168 5.42 7.48 -2.52
CA ARG A 168 6.54 8.40 -2.24
C ARG A 168 7.20 8.92 -3.54
N TYR A 169 6.48 9.67 -4.36
CA TYR A 169 6.98 10.46 -5.51
C TYR A 169 7.07 9.77 -6.89
N THR A 170 7.45 8.49 -7.02
CA THR A 170 7.47 7.82 -8.35
C THR A 170 6.51 6.63 -8.39
N PRO A 171 5.62 6.55 -9.40
CA PRO A 171 4.85 5.33 -9.60
C PRO A 171 5.79 4.16 -9.84
N THR A 172 5.53 3.03 -9.20
CA THR A 172 6.36 1.83 -9.35
C THR A 172 5.62 0.81 -10.18
N ARG A 173 6.30 0.25 -11.19
CA ARG A 173 5.82 -0.90 -11.95
C ARG A 173 6.65 -2.12 -11.58
N LEU A 174 5.99 -3.23 -11.29
CA LEU A 174 6.62 -4.51 -10.99
C LEU A 174 5.92 -5.60 -11.81
N ALA A 175 6.61 -6.69 -12.11
CA ALA A 175 5.97 -7.89 -12.62
C ALA A 175 5.67 -8.84 -11.46
N LEU A 176 4.54 -9.51 -11.47
CA LEU A 176 4.28 -10.68 -10.63
C LEU A 176 4.26 -11.89 -11.54
N ARG A 177 5.36 -12.68 -11.52
CA ARG A 177 5.48 -13.88 -12.36
C ARG A 177 5.44 -15.13 -11.50
N PHE A 178 4.51 -16.04 -11.77
CA PHE A 178 4.41 -17.32 -11.06
C PHE A 178 4.12 -18.48 -12.02
N PRO A 179 4.73 -19.66 -11.80
CA PRO A 179 4.68 -20.76 -12.76
C PRO A 179 3.34 -21.48 -12.76
N ILE A 180 2.98 -22.00 -13.92
CA ILE A 180 1.86 -22.93 -14.12
C ILE A 180 2.42 -24.26 -14.64
N PRO A 181 1.74 -25.40 -14.41
CA PRO A 181 2.17 -26.67 -14.98
C PRO A 181 2.20 -26.60 -16.51
N VAL A 182 3.21 -27.21 -17.12
CA VAL A 182 3.30 -27.31 -18.59
C VAL A 182 2.11 -28.12 -19.09
N GLY A 183 1.46 -27.65 -20.17
CA GLY A 183 0.25 -28.27 -20.73
C GLY A 183 -1.06 -27.94 -19.98
N ALA A 184 -1.03 -27.18 -18.88
CA ALA A 184 -2.24 -26.76 -18.17
C ALA A 184 -2.91 -25.53 -18.85
N GLU A 185 -3.31 -25.69 -20.11
CA GLU A 185 -3.90 -24.64 -20.95
C GLU A 185 -5.17 -24.05 -20.35
N ASP A 186 -6.07 -24.90 -19.85
CA ASP A 186 -7.34 -24.46 -19.25
C ASP A 186 -7.12 -23.64 -17.98
N LEU A 187 -6.14 -24.03 -17.16
CA LEU A 187 -5.74 -23.28 -15.97
C LEU A 187 -5.19 -21.91 -16.37
N ALA A 188 -4.31 -21.87 -17.38
CA ALA A 188 -3.76 -20.63 -17.88
C ALA A 188 -4.86 -19.69 -18.38
N ALA A 189 -5.78 -20.19 -19.20
CA ALA A 189 -6.91 -19.43 -19.73
C ALA A 189 -7.81 -18.89 -18.61
N LYS A 190 -8.12 -19.71 -17.60
CA LYS A 190 -8.89 -19.30 -16.42
C LYS A 190 -8.21 -18.15 -15.66
N LEU A 191 -6.91 -18.26 -15.41
CA LEU A 191 -6.14 -17.23 -14.69
C LEU A 191 -6.04 -15.93 -15.50
N VAL A 192 -5.77 -16.05 -16.80
CA VAL A 192 -5.72 -14.89 -17.71
C VAL A 192 -7.07 -14.17 -17.71
N ALA A 193 -8.18 -14.90 -17.89
CA ALA A 193 -9.52 -14.32 -17.87
C ALA A 193 -9.85 -13.63 -16.54
N HIS A 194 -9.46 -14.24 -15.41
CA HIS A 194 -9.66 -13.66 -14.08
C HIS A 194 -8.96 -12.30 -13.93
N TYR A 195 -7.67 -12.22 -14.29
CA TYR A 195 -6.91 -10.99 -14.13
C TYR A 195 -7.19 -9.96 -15.22
N GLN A 196 -7.56 -10.37 -16.44
CA GLN A 196 -8.05 -9.45 -17.47
C GLN A 196 -9.36 -8.77 -17.04
N ALA A 197 -10.26 -9.49 -16.36
CA ALA A 197 -11.44 -8.86 -15.76
C ALA A 197 -11.07 -7.82 -14.70
N SER A 198 -10.03 -8.07 -13.91
CA SER A 198 -9.47 -7.10 -12.94
C SER A 198 -8.83 -5.89 -13.64
N GLU A 199 -8.06 -6.12 -14.70
CA GLU A 199 -7.48 -5.07 -15.54
C GLU A 199 -8.60 -4.18 -16.10
N LEU A 200 -9.60 -4.75 -16.79
CA LEU A 200 -10.75 -4.01 -17.32
C LEU A 200 -11.53 -3.27 -16.24
N ALA A 201 -11.67 -3.87 -15.05
CA ALA A 201 -12.35 -3.25 -13.93
C ALA A 201 -11.61 -2.01 -13.40
N THR A 202 -10.30 -1.90 -13.62
CA THR A 202 -9.43 -0.83 -13.07
C THR A 202 -8.85 0.10 -14.14
N ARG A 203 -8.85 -0.30 -15.42
CA ARG A 203 -8.35 0.44 -16.57
C ARG A 203 -9.02 1.80 -16.67
N GLY A 204 -8.21 2.86 -16.78
CA GLY A 204 -8.67 4.25 -16.86
C GLY A 204 -9.36 4.78 -15.60
N LYS A 205 -9.63 3.96 -14.58
CA LYS A 205 -10.32 4.42 -13.37
C LYS A 205 -9.31 4.99 -12.39
N PRO A 206 -9.32 6.30 -12.13
CA PRO A 206 -8.32 6.89 -11.26
C PRO A 206 -8.59 6.46 -9.79
N GLY A 207 -7.67 6.78 -8.86
CA GLY A 207 -7.79 6.40 -7.44
C GLY A 207 -9.07 6.99 -6.81
N ILE A 208 -9.45 6.55 -5.59
CA ILE A 208 -10.70 7.01 -4.94
C ILE A 208 -10.79 8.55 -4.87
N ALA A 209 -9.67 9.22 -4.56
CA ALA A 209 -9.55 10.69 -4.58
C ALA A 209 -9.98 11.33 -5.90
N PHE A 210 -9.80 10.62 -7.01
CA PHE A 210 -10.15 11.05 -8.36
C PHE A 210 -11.49 10.50 -8.85
N ARG A 211 -12.02 9.41 -8.25
CA ARG A 211 -13.37 8.88 -8.56
C ARG A 211 -14.48 9.74 -7.99
N LYS A 212 -14.26 10.31 -6.80
CA LYS A 212 -15.21 11.24 -6.14
C LYS A 212 -14.49 12.54 -5.76
N PRO A 213 -14.05 13.35 -6.75
CA PRO A 213 -13.21 14.51 -6.49
C PRO A 213 -13.93 15.56 -5.63
N LYS A 214 -15.26 15.68 -5.75
CA LYS A 214 -16.07 16.56 -4.90
C LYS A 214 -16.07 16.11 -3.43
N LEU A 215 -16.24 14.80 -3.18
CA LEU A 215 -16.24 14.25 -1.82
C LEU A 215 -14.87 14.41 -1.17
N PHE A 216 -13.82 14.03 -1.90
CA PHE A 216 -12.45 14.19 -1.43
C PHE A 216 -12.11 15.66 -1.13
N ARG A 217 -12.44 16.58 -2.06
CA ARG A 217 -12.29 18.02 -1.86
C ARG A 217 -13.00 18.48 -0.59
N ASN A 218 -14.27 18.09 -0.40
CA ASN A 218 -15.05 18.52 0.76
C ASN A 218 -14.44 17.99 2.08
N ILE A 219 -14.01 16.72 2.11
CA ILE A 219 -13.34 16.14 3.29
C ILE A 219 -12.03 16.88 3.57
N SER A 220 -11.19 17.11 2.56
CA SER A 220 -9.93 17.83 2.70
C SER A 220 -10.14 19.28 3.15
N LEU A 221 -11.17 19.97 2.66
CA LEU A 221 -11.51 21.32 3.09
C LEU A 221 -11.99 21.36 4.54
N ILE A 222 -12.81 20.40 4.97
CA ILE A 222 -13.23 20.29 6.37
C ILE A 222 -12.01 20.07 7.26
N ILE A 223 -11.11 19.15 6.88
CA ILE A 223 -9.87 18.90 7.62
C ILE A 223 -9.01 20.18 7.67
N ALA A 224 -8.84 20.87 6.55
CA ALA A 224 -8.07 22.11 6.48
C ALA A 224 -8.68 23.22 7.34
N LEU A 225 -10.01 23.35 7.36
CA LEU A 225 -10.73 24.33 8.18
C LEU A 225 -10.55 24.05 9.67
N LEU A 226 -10.67 22.78 10.09
CA LEU A 226 -10.43 22.37 11.47
C LEU A 226 -8.98 22.64 11.89
N CYS A 227 -8.02 22.39 10.99
CA CYS A 227 -6.61 22.69 11.22
C CYS A 227 -6.35 24.20 11.33
N ALA A 228 -6.96 25.02 10.47
CA ALA A 228 -6.86 26.47 10.53
C ALA A 228 -7.49 27.04 11.80
N ALA A 229 -8.66 26.53 12.22
CA ALA A 229 -9.30 26.91 13.47
C ALA A 229 -8.43 26.56 14.68
N SER A 230 -7.81 25.37 14.69
CA SER A 230 -6.82 24.99 15.71
C SER A 230 -5.64 25.94 15.72
N PHE A 231 -5.11 26.29 14.55
CA PHE A 231 -3.97 27.21 14.44
C PHE A 231 -4.28 28.60 14.99
N VAL A 232 -5.37 29.20 14.52
CA VAL A 232 -5.82 30.53 14.95
C VAL A 232 -6.18 30.53 16.43
N GLY A 233 -6.86 29.49 16.92
CA GLY A 233 -7.13 29.32 18.34
C GLY A 233 -5.85 29.29 19.17
N GLY A 234 -4.84 28.56 18.72
CA GLY A 234 -3.51 28.56 19.35
C GLY A 234 -2.84 29.93 19.38
N LEU A 235 -2.94 30.71 18.31
CA LEU A 235 -2.39 32.07 18.27
C LEU A 235 -3.15 33.06 19.15
N LEU A 236 -4.48 32.98 19.21
CA LEU A 236 -5.31 33.87 20.02
C LEU A 236 -5.16 33.59 21.52
N LEU A 237 -4.89 32.35 21.88
CA LEU A 237 -4.74 31.91 23.27
C LEU A 237 -3.29 31.96 23.77
N LYS A 238 -2.32 32.37 22.94
CA LYS A 238 -0.88 32.31 23.25
C LYS A 238 -0.48 33.08 24.52
N ASP A 239 -1.19 34.17 24.83
CA ASP A 239 -0.86 35.05 25.96
C ASP A 239 -1.57 34.60 27.25
N ASN A 240 -2.43 33.58 27.16
CA ASN A 240 -3.14 33.04 28.31
C ASN A 240 -2.24 32.09 29.11
N ARG A 241 -1.63 32.62 30.16
CA ARG A 241 -0.74 31.89 31.07
C ARG A 241 -1.42 30.70 31.75
N GLU A 242 -2.74 30.70 31.90
CA GLU A 242 -3.48 29.58 32.52
C GLU A 242 -3.50 28.33 31.63
N LEU A 243 -3.27 28.49 30.32
CA LEU A 243 -3.32 27.40 29.35
C LEU A 243 -1.96 26.73 29.08
N GLY A 244 -0.87 27.24 29.68
CA GLY A 244 0.49 26.71 29.48
C GLY A 244 0.89 26.63 28.00
N ASP A 245 1.50 25.52 27.59
CA ASP A 245 1.93 25.28 26.20
C ASP A 245 0.80 24.80 25.25
N LEU A 246 -0.44 24.61 25.73
CA LEU A 246 -1.57 24.16 24.90
C LEU A 246 -1.78 25.04 23.65
N PRO A 247 -1.74 26.39 23.72
CA PRO A 247 -1.91 27.24 22.54
C PRO A 247 -0.80 27.02 21.50
N LEU A 248 0.44 26.77 21.95
CA LEU A 248 1.56 26.45 21.07
C LEU A 248 1.33 25.11 20.33
N PHE A 249 0.87 24.07 21.03
CA PHE A 249 0.56 22.78 20.42
C PHE A 249 -0.60 22.86 19.42
N MET A 250 -1.67 23.59 19.76
CA MET A 250 -2.78 23.86 18.86
C MET A 250 -2.33 24.57 17.58
N ALA A 251 -1.42 25.54 17.73
CA ALA A 251 -0.77 26.22 16.61
C ALA A 251 0.05 25.24 15.75
N VAL A 252 0.95 24.46 16.35
CA VAL A 252 1.83 23.55 15.60
C VAL A 252 1.04 22.46 14.87
N ILE A 253 0.06 21.79 15.50
CA ILE A 253 -0.79 20.79 14.80
C ILE A 253 -1.55 21.45 13.67
N GLY A 254 -2.23 22.56 13.97
CA GLY A 254 -3.06 23.26 13.01
C GLY A 254 -2.27 23.67 11.77
N ALA A 255 -1.04 24.17 11.98
CA ALA A 255 -0.13 24.51 10.89
C ALA A 255 0.31 23.27 10.11
N VAL A 256 0.89 22.26 10.75
CA VAL A 256 1.48 21.09 10.06
C VAL A 256 0.42 20.27 9.34
N ALA A 257 -0.67 19.91 10.02
CA ALA A 257 -1.76 19.14 9.43
C ALA A 257 -2.52 19.96 8.38
N GLY A 258 -2.70 21.26 8.62
CA GLY A 258 -3.33 22.19 7.66
C GLY A 258 -2.55 22.30 6.36
N ILE A 259 -1.23 22.52 6.45
CA ILE A 259 -0.34 22.53 5.28
C ILE A 259 -0.43 21.19 4.53
N GLY A 260 -0.37 20.06 5.24
CA GLY A 260 -0.51 18.74 4.64
C GLY A 260 -1.83 18.56 3.89
N ALA A 261 -2.96 18.94 4.50
CA ALA A 261 -4.29 18.85 3.89
C ALA A 261 -4.42 19.75 2.64
N VAL A 262 -3.89 20.98 2.71
CA VAL A 262 -3.91 21.93 1.59
C VAL A 262 -3.02 21.45 0.44
N LEU A 263 -1.82 20.95 0.73
CA LEU A 263 -0.92 20.38 -0.29
C LEU A 263 -1.55 19.17 -0.98
N LEU A 264 -2.14 18.26 -0.21
CA LEU A 264 -2.85 17.10 -0.75
C LEU A 264 -4.00 17.52 -1.65
N LEU A 265 -4.76 18.55 -1.23
CA LEU A 265 -5.85 19.13 -2.01
C LEU A 265 -5.33 19.73 -3.32
N LEU A 266 -4.26 20.53 -3.27
CA LEU A 266 -3.64 21.16 -4.44
C LEU A 266 -3.12 20.11 -5.43
N ILE A 267 -2.41 19.08 -4.97
CA ILE A 267 -1.92 17.98 -5.82
C ILE A 267 -3.07 17.34 -6.58
N VAL A 268 -4.18 17.06 -5.90
CA VAL A 268 -5.36 16.45 -6.52
C VAL A 268 -6.02 17.42 -7.51
N GLN A 269 -6.14 18.72 -7.19
CA GLN A 269 -6.71 19.71 -8.11
C GLN A 269 -5.85 19.92 -9.36
N ILE A 270 -4.53 20.02 -9.21
CA ILE A 270 -3.59 20.16 -10.33
C ILE A 270 -3.73 18.95 -11.26
N LYS A 271 -3.70 17.74 -10.70
CA LYS A 271 -3.83 16.52 -11.51
C LYS A 271 -5.18 16.45 -12.24
N LEU A 272 -6.29 16.75 -11.56
CA LEU A 272 -7.61 16.82 -12.20
C LEU A 272 -7.68 17.85 -13.33
N THR A 273 -6.95 18.96 -13.20
CA THR A 273 -6.88 20.01 -14.23
C THR A 273 -6.04 19.57 -15.43
N LEU A 274 -4.92 18.88 -15.18
CA LEU A 274 -4.08 18.31 -16.24
C LEU A 274 -4.81 17.22 -17.02
N ASP A 275 -5.49 16.30 -16.32
CA ASP A 275 -6.26 15.22 -16.95
C ASP A 275 -7.36 15.80 -17.89
N ARG A 276 -8.08 16.85 -17.46
CA ARG A 276 -9.07 17.54 -18.30
C ARG A 276 -8.50 18.19 -19.56
N LYS A 277 -7.25 18.67 -19.50
CA LYS A 277 -6.58 19.28 -20.67
C LYS A 277 -6.08 18.24 -21.67
N ALA A 278 -5.87 17.00 -21.24
CA ALA A 278 -5.45 15.91 -22.12
C ALA A 278 -6.62 15.24 -22.87
N GLU A 279 -7.86 15.48 -22.43
CA GLU A 279 -9.09 14.90 -23.00
C GLU A 279 -9.79 15.81 -24.03
N GLY A 280 -9.32 17.05 -24.23
CA GLY A 280 -9.90 18.02 -25.17
C GLY A 280 -8.86 18.57 -26.13
#